data_AF-A0A7S1HB21-F1
#
_entry.id   AF-A0A7S1HB21-F1
#
_cell.length_a   1.000
_cell.length_b   1.000
_cell.length_c   1.000
_cell.angle_alpha   90.00
_cell.angle_beta   90.00
_cell.angle_gamma   90.00
#
_symmetry.space_group_name_H-M   'P 1'
#
loop_
_entity.id
_entity.type
_entity.pdbx_description
1 polymer ?
#
loop_
_entity_poly.entity_id
_entity_poly.type
_entity_poly.pdbx_seq_one_letter_code
_entity_poly.pdbx_strand_id
1 'polypeptide(L)'
;AVRKMAANLPGMGPPDVYYPPSFEGKWLVERRTAGVESPSGNPPPEGRNNPKIGETVTYEARFVKNGDKVIADREYNQKQVILATEGKRVGVVWLPTNPNALSVSYPDGQISDIKVTKRASTVGQEASTLEFSEFRREANLGFAGSVSGVLGLPQISASWIRAKYRVVDQNKVEGIVLEYLMPTPSQDPATATSKTKYRISMTRIGPRGSF
;
A
#
# COMPACT_ATOMS: atom_id res chain seq x y z
N ALA A 1 4.06 -25.72 9.65
CA ALA A 1 2.70 -25.84 10.19
C ALA A 1 2.37 -24.80 11.29
N VAL A 2 3.29 -24.52 12.22
CA VAL A 2 3.06 -23.65 13.41
C VAL A 2 2.79 -22.16 13.11
N ARG A 3 3.27 -21.61 11.98
CA ARG A 3 3.06 -20.18 11.63
C ARG A 3 1.63 -19.82 11.20
N LYS A 4 0.80 -20.80 10.80
CA LYS A 4 -0.61 -20.54 10.41
C LYS A 4 -1.53 -20.34 11.62
N MET A 5 -1.12 -20.75 12.83
CA MET A 5 -2.01 -20.68 14.01
C MET A 5 -1.95 -19.33 14.73
N ALA A 6 -0.84 -18.59 14.66
CA ALA A 6 -0.73 -17.27 15.28
C ALA A 6 -1.57 -16.19 14.58
N ALA A 7 -1.92 -16.39 13.29
CA ALA A 7 -2.81 -15.49 12.54
C ALA A 7 -4.29 -15.63 12.94
N ASN A 8 -4.64 -16.64 13.74
CA ASN A 8 -6.01 -16.93 14.21
C ASN A 8 -6.24 -16.51 15.67
N LEU A 9 -5.27 -15.89 16.34
CA LEU A 9 -5.50 -15.28 17.65
C LEU A 9 -6.43 -14.06 17.47
N PRO A 10 -7.59 -14.01 18.13
CA PRO A 10 -8.51 -12.88 18.04
C PRO A 10 -7.77 -11.58 18.41
N GLY A 11 -7.69 -10.64 17.47
CA GLY A 11 -7.20 -9.28 17.71
C GLY A 11 -5.86 -8.88 17.09
N MET A 12 -5.02 -9.79 16.57
CA MET A 12 -3.68 -9.40 16.07
C MET A 12 -3.52 -9.25 14.55
N GLY A 13 -4.50 -9.65 13.74
CA GLY A 13 -4.43 -9.57 12.28
C GLY A 13 -3.24 -10.33 11.67
N PRO A 14 -3.02 -10.26 10.35
CA PRO A 14 -1.89 -10.96 9.73
C PRO A 14 -0.54 -10.31 10.07
N PRO A 15 0.57 -11.09 10.12
CA PRO A 15 1.93 -10.54 10.27
C PRO A 15 2.29 -9.65 9.08
N ASP A 16 3.25 -8.72 9.20
CA ASP A 16 3.67 -7.85 8.09
C ASP A 16 4.31 -8.62 6.91
N VAL A 17 4.45 -7.97 5.76
CA VAL A 17 5.28 -8.42 4.64
C VAL A 17 6.75 -8.27 5.03
N TYR A 18 7.47 -9.38 5.01
CA TYR A 18 8.91 -9.40 5.23
C TYR A 18 9.64 -9.38 3.89
N TYR A 19 10.42 -8.33 3.70
CA TYR A 19 11.21 -8.12 2.49
C TYR A 19 12.58 -8.79 2.63
N PRO A 20 13.21 -9.20 1.51
CA PRO A 20 14.61 -9.59 1.51
C PRO A 20 15.51 -8.52 2.13
N PRO A 21 16.62 -8.88 2.81
CA PRO A 21 17.56 -7.92 3.38
C PRO A 21 18.10 -6.91 2.37
N SER A 22 18.15 -7.28 1.08
CA SER A 22 18.55 -6.37 0.00
C SER A 22 17.66 -5.13 -0.11
N PHE A 23 16.41 -5.15 0.37
CA PHE A 23 15.51 -3.99 0.34
C PHE A 23 15.83 -2.94 1.40
N GLU A 24 16.58 -3.26 2.46
CA GLU A 24 16.87 -2.31 3.55
C GLU A 24 17.45 -0.99 3.03
N GLY A 25 16.89 0.15 3.44
CA GLY A 25 17.33 1.50 3.06
C GLY A 25 16.29 2.31 2.26
N LYS A 26 16.74 3.41 1.66
CA LYS A 26 15.92 4.32 0.84
C LYS A 26 16.08 4.02 -0.65
N TRP A 27 14.98 4.18 -1.38
CA TRP A 27 14.85 3.88 -2.79
C TRP A 27 14.08 4.99 -3.49
N LEU A 28 14.55 5.40 -4.67
CA LEU A 28 13.76 6.15 -5.62
C LEU A 28 12.89 5.16 -6.41
N VAL A 29 11.59 5.28 -6.28
CA VAL A 29 10.59 4.46 -6.96
C VAL A 29 10.09 5.21 -8.18
N GLU A 30 10.22 4.59 -9.34
CA GLU A 30 9.50 4.95 -10.56
C GLU A 30 8.32 3.99 -10.74
N ARG A 31 7.10 4.51 -10.66
CA ARG A 31 5.85 3.75 -10.85
C ARG A 31 5.18 4.19 -12.14
N ARG A 32 5.18 3.32 -13.14
CA ARG A 32 4.51 3.55 -14.42
C ARG A 32 3.21 2.77 -14.52
N THR A 33 2.13 3.44 -14.87
CA THR A 33 0.83 2.81 -15.16
C THR A 33 0.91 2.09 -16.50
N ALA A 34 0.83 0.76 -16.48
CA ALA A 34 0.97 -0.10 -17.65
C ALA A 34 -0.38 -0.61 -18.19
N GLY A 35 -1.45 -0.52 -17.40
CA GLY A 35 -2.80 -0.89 -17.82
C GLY A 35 -3.84 -0.50 -16.79
N VAL A 36 -5.03 -0.16 -17.26
CA VAL A 36 -6.20 0.14 -16.43
C VAL A 36 -7.39 -0.59 -17.05
N GLU A 37 -8.07 -1.39 -16.25
CA GLU A 37 -9.26 -2.14 -16.62
C GLU A 37 -10.38 -1.78 -15.64
N SER A 38 -11.64 -1.86 -16.06
CA SER A 38 -12.80 -1.82 -15.15
C SER A 38 -13.50 -3.19 -15.18
N PRO A 39 -13.14 -4.12 -14.28
CA PRO A 39 -13.71 -5.47 -14.27
C PRO A 39 -15.24 -5.49 -14.14
N SER A 40 -15.79 -4.61 -13.30
CA SER A 40 -17.25 -4.53 -13.10
C SER A 40 -17.97 -3.70 -14.17
N GLY A 41 -17.26 -3.01 -15.06
CA GLY A 41 -17.81 -2.03 -16.01
C GLY A 41 -18.25 -0.71 -15.37
N ASN A 42 -18.24 -0.59 -14.05
CA ASN A 42 -18.60 0.64 -13.34
C ASN A 42 -17.42 1.62 -13.30
N PRO A 43 -17.69 2.94 -13.31
CA PRO A 43 -16.64 3.91 -13.11
C PRO A 43 -16.05 3.79 -11.68
N PRO A 44 -14.77 4.13 -11.50
CA PRO A 44 -14.19 4.28 -10.17
C PRO A 44 -14.91 5.40 -9.37
N PRO A 45 -14.96 5.29 -8.04
CA PRO A 45 -15.54 6.32 -7.18
C PRO A 45 -14.98 7.72 -7.45
N GLU A 46 -15.85 8.73 -7.40
CA GLU A 46 -15.46 10.13 -7.55
C GLU A 46 -14.39 10.53 -6.52
N GLY A 47 -13.50 11.45 -6.91
CA GLY A 47 -12.43 11.98 -6.04
C GLY A 47 -11.19 11.09 -5.90
N ARG A 48 -11.18 9.86 -6.43
CA ARG A 48 -9.94 9.08 -6.55
C ARG A 48 -9.17 9.44 -7.82
N ASN A 49 -7.85 9.57 -7.69
CA ASN A 49 -6.98 9.79 -8.84
C ASN A 49 -7.08 8.56 -9.78
N ASN A 50 -7.49 8.80 -11.02
CA ASN A 50 -7.57 7.77 -12.05
C ASN A 50 -6.26 7.76 -12.84
N PRO A 51 -5.36 6.81 -12.56
CA PRO A 51 -4.06 6.78 -13.22
C PRO A 51 -4.25 6.60 -14.73
N LYS A 52 -3.51 7.37 -15.53
CA LYS A 52 -3.56 7.25 -16.99
C LYS A 52 -2.51 6.26 -17.46
N ILE A 53 -2.84 5.42 -18.45
CA ILE A 53 -1.85 4.50 -19.03
C ILE A 53 -0.68 5.32 -19.60
N GLY A 54 0.55 4.93 -19.26
CA GLY A 54 1.77 5.62 -19.62
C GLY A 54 2.23 6.69 -18.62
N GLU A 55 1.36 7.10 -17.68
CA GLU A 55 1.75 8.01 -16.60
C GLU A 55 2.81 7.37 -15.71
N THR A 56 3.80 8.18 -15.35
CA THR A 56 4.88 7.79 -14.44
C THR A 56 4.88 8.72 -13.23
N VAL A 57 4.84 8.14 -12.04
CA VAL A 57 4.98 8.85 -10.77
C VAL A 57 6.28 8.41 -10.12
N THR A 58 7.07 9.39 -9.67
CA THR A 58 8.35 9.14 -8.97
C THR A 58 8.25 9.59 -7.53
N TYR A 59 8.68 8.76 -6.60
CA TYR A 59 8.65 9.06 -5.16
C TYR A 59 9.68 8.22 -4.41
N GLU A 60 9.99 8.62 -3.17
CA GLU A 60 10.87 7.81 -2.33
C GLU A 60 10.11 6.72 -1.59
N ALA A 61 10.76 5.57 -1.42
CA ALA A 61 10.33 4.53 -0.50
C ALA A 61 11.46 4.15 0.46
N ARG A 62 11.08 3.70 1.64
CA ARG A 62 11.97 3.32 2.73
C ARG A 62 11.57 1.95 3.27
N PHE A 63 12.58 1.13 3.52
CA PHE A 63 12.45 -0.17 4.18
C PHE A 63 13.40 -0.21 5.36
N VAL A 64 12.89 -0.62 6.51
CA VAL A 64 13.57 -0.55 7.80
C VAL A 64 13.69 -1.93 8.43
N LYS A 65 14.68 -2.10 9.29
CA LYS A 65 14.77 -3.30 10.13
C LYS A 65 13.73 -3.27 11.23
N ASN A 66 13.14 -4.42 11.48
CA ASN A 66 12.29 -4.70 12.62
C ASN A 66 12.72 -6.05 13.21
N GLY A 67 13.63 -6.01 14.18
CA GLY A 67 14.38 -7.19 14.61
C GLY A 67 15.30 -7.72 13.51
N ASP A 68 15.18 -9.01 13.20
CA ASP A 68 15.93 -9.72 12.16
C ASP A 68 15.34 -9.57 10.75
N LYS A 69 14.21 -8.86 10.61
CA LYS A 69 13.44 -8.76 9.36
C LYS A 69 13.48 -7.36 8.79
N VAL A 70 13.26 -7.24 7.48
CA VAL A 70 13.05 -5.97 6.80
C VAL A 70 11.57 -5.80 6.49
N ILE A 71 11.02 -4.65 6.81
CA ILE A 71 9.63 -4.27 6.53
C ILE A 71 9.58 -2.95 5.77
N ALA A 72 8.47 -2.70 5.07
CA ALA A 72 8.20 -1.39 4.51
C ALA A 72 7.93 -0.39 5.64
N ASP A 73 8.54 0.78 5.58
CA ASP A 73 8.16 1.90 6.42
C ASP A 73 6.84 2.49 5.89
N ARG A 74 5.72 1.95 6.37
CA ARG A 74 4.40 2.27 5.82
C ARG A 74 4.03 3.73 6.04
N GLU A 75 4.46 4.34 7.15
CA GLU A 75 4.24 5.76 7.42
C GLU A 75 4.94 6.62 6.37
N TYR A 76 6.26 6.43 6.22
CA TYR A 76 7.06 7.18 5.25
C TYR A 76 6.55 6.97 3.83
N ASN A 77 6.36 5.71 3.45
CA ASN A 77 5.98 5.36 2.08
C ASN A 77 4.60 5.90 1.71
N GLN A 78 3.64 5.88 2.64
CA GLN A 78 2.31 6.43 2.39
C GLN A 78 2.36 7.96 2.20
N LYS A 79 3.16 8.67 3.01
CA LYS A 79 3.38 10.13 2.85
C LYS A 79 3.96 10.46 1.48
N GLN A 80 4.99 9.72 1.05
CA GLN A 80 5.66 9.95 -0.23
C GLN A 80 4.75 9.65 -1.43
N VAL A 81 3.96 8.57 -1.37
CA VAL A 81 2.99 8.24 -2.42
C VAL A 81 1.94 9.35 -2.54
N ILE A 82 1.30 9.75 -1.43
CA ILE A 82 0.25 10.79 -1.46
C ILE A 82 0.82 12.12 -1.97
N LEU A 83 2.02 12.51 -1.52
CA LEU A 83 2.66 13.72 -2.02
C LEU A 83 2.89 13.65 -3.54
N ALA A 84 3.34 12.51 -4.06
CA ALA A 84 3.63 12.38 -5.48
C ALA A 84 2.38 12.21 -6.36
N THR A 85 1.28 11.64 -5.83
CA THR A 85 0.05 11.40 -6.61
C THR A 85 -1.02 12.47 -6.46
N GLU A 86 -1.05 13.14 -5.31
CA GLU A 86 -2.09 14.13 -4.97
C GLU A 86 -1.49 15.53 -4.74
N GLY A 87 -0.17 15.66 -4.64
CA GLY A 87 0.48 16.94 -4.29
C GLY A 87 0.25 17.37 -2.84
N LYS A 88 -0.29 16.48 -1.99
CA LYS A 88 -0.69 16.81 -0.62
C LYS A 88 0.35 16.33 0.39
N ARG A 89 0.67 17.20 1.35
CA ARG A 89 1.40 16.80 2.57
C ARG A 89 0.39 16.35 3.62
N VAL A 90 0.56 15.14 4.14
CA VAL A 90 -0.38 14.52 5.07
C VAL A 90 0.31 14.07 6.36
N GLY A 91 -0.46 14.04 7.45
CA GLY A 91 -0.09 13.28 8.64
C GLY A 91 -0.35 11.80 8.39
N VAL A 92 0.56 10.93 8.81
CA VAL A 92 0.34 9.48 8.79
C VAL A 92 0.78 8.92 10.12
N VAL A 93 -0.05 8.07 10.72
CA VAL A 93 0.23 7.34 11.95
C VAL A 93 0.21 5.85 11.65
N TRP A 94 1.32 5.19 11.94
CA TRP A 94 1.47 3.74 11.80
C TRP A 94 2.50 3.22 12.79
N LEU A 95 2.31 1.99 13.28
CA LEU A 95 3.23 1.35 14.23
C LEU A 95 3.69 0.00 13.69
N PRO A 96 5.00 -0.31 13.70
CA PRO A 96 5.51 -1.63 13.30
C PRO A 96 4.92 -2.80 14.08
N THR A 97 4.53 -2.57 15.35
CA THR A 97 3.88 -3.56 16.21
C THR A 97 2.43 -3.82 15.85
N ASN A 98 1.79 -2.91 15.10
CA ASN A 98 0.46 -3.08 14.53
C ASN A 98 0.49 -2.79 13.01
N PRO A 99 1.06 -3.71 12.21
CA PRO A 99 1.28 -3.49 10.78
C PRO A 99 -0.01 -3.45 9.94
N ASN A 100 -1.17 -3.61 10.59
CA ASN A 100 -2.47 -3.78 9.97
C ASN A 100 -3.34 -2.54 10.03
N ALA A 101 -2.92 -1.48 10.74
CA ALA A 101 -3.67 -0.24 10.86
C ALA A 101 -2.78 0.96 10.52
N LEU A 102 -3.26 1.83 9.65
CA LEU A 102 -2.63 3.09 9.28
C LEU A 102 -3.71 4.16 9.21
N SER A 103 -3.47 5.34 9.78
CA SER A 103 -4.38 6.48 9.71
C SER A 103 -3.71 7.63 8.97
N VAL A 104 -4.43 8.26 8.05
CA VAL A 104 -3.97 9.42 7.25
C VAL A 104 -4.83 10.62 7.62
N SER A 105 -4.20 11.74 7.97
CA SER A 105 -4.86 13.02 8.21
C SER A 105 -4.49 14.00 7.12
N TYR A 106 -5.51 14.49 6.40
CA TYR A 106 -5.36 15.42 5.29
C TYR A 106 -5.47 16.87 5.77
N PRO A 107 -4.87 17.84 5.04
CA PRO A 107 -4.93 19.27 5.40
C PRO A 107 -6.34 19.87 5.44
N ASP A 108 -7.28 19.27 4.73
CA ASP A 108 -8.70 19.65 4.72
C ASP A 108 -9.47 19.12 5.95
N GLY A 109 -8.82 18.36 6.83
CA GLY A 109 -9.43 17.76 8.02
C GLY A 109 -10.10 16.40 7.75
N GLN A 110 -10.01 15.86 6.52
CA GLN A 110 -10.41 14.48 6.24
C GLN A 110 -9.45 13.50 6.92
N ILE A 111 -10.01 12.40 7.46
CA ILE A 111 -9.22 11.29 8.00
C ILE A 111 -9.55 10.02 7.20
N SER A 112 -8.52 9.31 6.74
CA SER A 112 -8.65 8.00 6.11
C SER A 112 -7.99 6.93 6.98
N ASP A 113 -8.78 5.98 7.44
CA ASP A 113 -8.30 4.81 8.19
C ASP A 113 -8.18 3.60 7.26
N ILE A 114 -6.96 3.09 7.12
CA ILE A 114 -6.63 1.92 6.31
C ILE A 114 -6.38 0.73 7.22
N LYS A 115 -7.15 -0.34 7.03
CA LYS A 115 -7.03 -1.61 7.76
C LYS A 115 -6.72 -2.78 6.83
N VAL A 116 -5.58 -3.42 7.01
CA VAL A 116 -5.23 -4.67 6.32
C VAL A 116 -5.93 -5.83 7.02
N THR A 117 -6.84 -6.51 6.34
CA THR A 117 -7.61 -7.62 6.93
C THR A 117 -7.15 -8.98 6.44
N LYS A 118 -6.43 -9.05 5.31
CA LYS A 118 -5.81 -10.27 4.81
C LYS A 118 -4.47 -9.95 4.18
N ARG A 119 -3.49 -10.82 4.40
CA ARG A 119 -2.18 -10.74 3.77
C ARG A 119 -1.59 -12.12 3.57
N ALA A 120 -0.89 -12.29 2.46
CA ALA A 120 -0.02 -13.43 2.20
C ALA A 120 1.27 -12.93 1.55
N SER A 121 2.39 -13.56 1.88
CA SER A 121 3.68 -13.22 1.28
C SER A 121 4.56 -14.46 1.16
N THR A 122 5.32 -14.52 0.08
CA THR A 122 6.28 -15.58 -0.22
C THR A 122 7.57 -14.94 -0.71
N VAL A 123 8.69 -15.40 -0.17
CA VAL A 123 10.04 -15.04 -0.65
C VAL A 123 10.60 -16.25 -1.40
N GLY A 124 11.14 -16.03 -2.59
CA GLY A 124 11.76 -17.08 -3.40
C GLY A 124 12.98 -17.70 -2.71
N GLN A 125 13.40 -18.89 -3.17
CA GLN A 125 14.45 -19.71 -2.54
C GLN A 125 15.78 -18.98 -2.30
N GLU A 126 16.11 -17.96 -3.11
CA GLU A 126 17.34 -17.17 -2.99
C GLU A 126 17.12 -15.73 -2.50
N ALA A 127 15.92 -15.42 -1.98
CA ALA A 127 15.50 -14.07 -1.64
C ALA A 127 15.63 -13.04 -2.79
N SER A 128 15.73 -13.53 -4.04
CA SER A 128 15.81 -12.74 -5.27
C SER A 128 14.42 -12.31 -5.76
N THR A 129 13.35 -12.93 -5.26
CA THR A 129 11.98 -12.58 -5.58
C THR A 129 11.12 -12.48 -4.32
N LEU A 130 10.18 -11.55 -4.32
CA LEU A 130 9.18 -11.36 -3.28
C LEU A 130 7.82 -11.25 -3.94
N GLU A 131 6.86 -12.05 -3.49
CA GLU A 131 5.46 -11.93 -3.86
C GLU A 131 4.65 -11.65 -2.61
N PHE A 132 3.71 -10.71 -2.68
CA PHE A 132 2.73 -10.55 -1.63
C PHE A 132 1.37 -10.11 -2.17
N SER A 133 0.36 -10.34 -1.34
CA SER A 133 -0.97 -9.78 -1.54
C SER A 133 -1.51 -9.22 -0.24
N GLU A 134 -2.25 -8.12 -0.33
CA GLU A 134 -2.90 -7.46 0.79
C GLU A 134 -4.30 -7.03 0.42
N PHE A 135 -5.29 -7.44 1.21
CA PHE A 135 -6.63 -6.89 1.16
C PHE A 135 -6.79 -5.84 2.26
N ARG A 136 -7.21 -4.65 1.86
CA ARG A 136 -7.30 -3.46 2.70
C ARG A 136 -8.71 -2.91 2.66
N ARG A 137 -9.23 -2.49 3.81
CA ARG A 137 -10.43 -1.66 3.92
C ARG A 137 -9.98 -0.23 4.20
N GLU A 138 -10.65 0.72 3.58
CA GLU A 138 -10.39 2.14 3.75
C GLU A 138 -11.68 2.82 4.17
N ALA A 139 -11.67 3.44 5.35
CA ALA A 139 -12.79 4.22 5.86
C ALA A 139 -12.42 5.70 5.81
N ASN A 140 -13.09 6.44 4.93
CA ASN A 140 -12.99 7.89 4.89
C ASN A 140 -13.99 8.47 5.89
N LEU A 141 -13.45 9.01 6.99
CA LEU A 141 -14.21 9.71 8.00
C LEU A 141 -14.38 11.16 7.54
N GLY A 142 -15.63 11.61 7.46
CA GLY A 142 -15.95 12.99 7.06
C GLY A 142 -15.37 14.04 8.00
N PHE A 143 -15.40 15.30 7.56
CA PHE A 143 -14.85 16.46 8.26
C PHE A 143 -15.20 16.50 9.75
N ALA A 144 -14.18 16.65 10.61
CA ALA A 144 -14.33 16.92 12.04
C ALA A 144 -14.88 18.35 12.35
N GLY A 145 -15.46 19.05 11.37
CA GLY A 145 -15.85 20.46 11.46
C GLY A 145 -17.14 20.84 10.72
N SER A 146 -18.03 19.89 10.39
CA SER A 146 -19.33 20.27 9.82
C SER A 146 -20.17 21.03 10.85
N VAL A 147 -20.47 22.30 10.53
CA VAL A 147 -21.25 23.27 11.35
C VAL A 147 -22.68 22.79 11.63
N SER A 148 -23.12 21.70 11.00
CA SER A 148 -24.48 21.15 11.09
C SER A 148 -24.62 19.91 12.00
N GLY A 149 -23.55 19.44 12.67
CA GLY A 149 -23.65 18.34 13.65
C GLY A 149 -24.01 16.96 13.07
N VAL A 150 -24.24 16.85 11.77
CA VAL A 150 -24.42 15.58 11.07
C VAL A 150 -23.05 15.18 10.52
N LEU A 151 -22.37 14.27 11.22
CA LEU A 151 -21.23 13.55 10.68
C LEU A 151 -21.70 12.78 9.44
N GLY A 152 -21.15 13.10 8.27
CA GLY A 152 -21.39 12.31 7.06
C GLY A 152 -21.04 10.85 7.34
N LEU A 153 -21.90 9.92 6.89
CA LEU A 153 -21.65 8.50 7.07
C LEU A 153 -20.26 8.14 6.50
N PRO A 154 -19.45 7.37 7.22
CA PRO A 154 -18.13 7.01 6.75
C PRO A 154 -18.23 6.22 5.45
N GLN A 155 -17.53 6.69 4.42
CA GLN A 155 -17.49 5.97 3.15
C GLN A 155 -16.43 4.87 3.26
N ILE A 156 -16.88 3.61 3.19
CA ILE A 156 -16.01 2.45 3.28
C ILE A 156 -15.79 1.86 1.89
N SER A 157 -14.54 1.85 1.46
CA SER A 157 -14.09 1.18 0.25
C SER A 157 -13.09 0.08 0.60
N ALA A 158 -12.63 -0.67 -0.40
CA ALA A 158 -11.56 -1.62 -0.22
C ALA A 158 -10.60 -1.62 -1.41
N SER A 159 -9.38 -2.07 -1.16
CA SER A 159 -8.40 -2.34 -2.21
C SER A 159 -7.74 -3.69 -2.01
N TRP A 160 -7.44 -4.37 -3.11
CA TRP A 160 -6.61 -5.56 -3.11
C TRP A 160 -5.33 -5.27 -3.89
N ILE A 161 -4.20 -5.32 -3.20
CA ILE A 161 -2.89 -5.17 -3.82
C ILE A 161 -2.25 -6.54 -3.98
N ARG A 162 -1.68 -6.79 -5.16
CA ARG A 162 -0.85 -7.95 -5.44
C ARG A 162 0.44 -7.48 -6.06
N ALA A 163 1.57 -7.77 -5.43
CA ALA A 163 2.87 -7.31 -5.87
C ALA A 163 3.81 -8.48 -6.08
N LYS A 164 4.62 -8.39 -7.12
CA LYS A 164 5.77 -9.26 -7.35
C LYS A 164 6.98 -8.39 -7.64
N TYR A 165 8.03 -8.58 -6.85
CA TYR A 165 9.31 -7.91 -7.02
C TYR A 165 10.40 -8.93 -7.32
N ARG A 166 11.39 -8.48 -8.08
CA ARG A 166 12.63 -9.18 -8.41
C ARG A 166 13.79 -8.25 -8.12
N VAL A 167 14.71 -8.71 -7.27
CA VAL A 167 16.00 -8.06 -7.05
C VAL A 167 16.82 -8.31 -8.31
N VAL A 168 17.22 -7.24 -8.99
CA VAL A 168 18.09 -7.31 -10.16
C VAL A 168 19.53 -7.31 -9.70
N ASP A 169 19.87 -6.38 -8.82
CA ASP A 169 21.17 -6.28 -8.16
C ASP A 169 21.03 -5.54 -6.81
N GLN A 170 22.16 -5.16 -6.19
CA GLN A 170 22.16 -4.51 -4.88
C GLN A 170 21.49 -3.13 -4.84
N ASN A 171 21.41 -2.46 -5.99
CA ASN A 171 20.93 -1.09 -6.18
C ASN A 171 19.69 -1.00 -7.06
N LYS A 172 19.22 -2.11 -7.63
CA LYS A 172 18.04 -2.14 -8.50
C LYS A 172 17.08 -3.27 -8.15
N VAL A 173 15.81 -2.91 -8.02
CA VAL A 173 14.68 -3.85 -7.92
C VAL A 173 13.63 -3.50 -8.96
N GLU A 174 13.09 -4.52 -9.61
CA GLU A 174 11.98 -4.37 -10.55
C GLU A 174 10.73 -5.06 -9.99
N GLY A 175 9.55 -4.59 -10.38
CA GLY A 175 8.32 -5.22 -9.93
C GLY A 175 7.11 -4.93 -10.79
N ILE A 176 6.07 -5.71 -10.52
CA ILE A 176 4.72 -5.51 -11.04
C ILE A 176 3.78 -5.45 -9.85
N VAL A 177 2.92 -4.44 -9.85
CA VAL A 177 1.85 -4.29 -8.85
C VAL A 177 0.52 -4.27 -9.57
N LEU A 178 -0.42 -5.09 -9.10
CA LEU A 178 -1.83 -5.02 -9.45
C LEU A 178 -2.58 -4.44 -8.26
N GLU A 179 -3.38 -3.42 -8.52
CA GLU A 179 -4.27 -2.81 -7.54
C GLU A 179 -5.71 -2.93 -8.03
N TYR A 180 -6.54 -3.60 -7.26
CA TYR A 180 -7.98 -3.69 -7.46
C TYR A 180 -8.63 -2.70 -6.50
N LEU A 181 -9.40 -1.77 -7.03
CA LEU A 181 -10.22 -0.85 -6.26
C LEU A 181 -11.65 -1.36 -6.24
N MET A 182 -12.21 -1.54 -5.05
CA MET A 182 -13.56 -2.05 -4.85
C MET A 182 -14.40 -0.97 -4.14
N PRO A 183 -15.60 -0.67 -4.65
CA PRO A 183 -16.47 0.36 -4.08
C PRO A 183 -17.02 -0.06 -2.72
N THR A 184 -17.04 -1.37 -2.43
CA THR A 184 -17.44 -1.95 -1.16
C THR A 184 -16.37 -2.96 -0.69
N PRO A 185 -16.39 -3.40 0.58
CA PRO A 185 -15.48 -4.42 1.12
C PRO A 185 -15.67 -5.85 0.56
N SER A 186 -16.05 -6.00 -0.71
CA SER A 186 -16.07 -7.27 -1.41
C SER A 186 -14.66 -7.80 -1.61
N GLN A 187 -14.48 -9.12 -1.55
CA GLN A 187 -13.20 -9.78 -1.83
C GLN A 187 -13.16 -10.41 -3.22
N ASP A 188 -14.20 -10.23 -4.02
CA ASP A 188 -14.25 -10.71 -5.39
C ASP A 188 -13.62 -9.67 -6.34
N PRO A 189 -12.47 -9.97 -6.99
CA PRO A 189 -11.84 -9.06 -7.94
C PRO A 189 -12.72 -8.65 -9.11
N ALA A 190 -13.75 -9.44 -9.47
CA ALA A 190 -14.70 -9.10 -10.53
C ALA A 190 -15.57 -7.90 -10.16
N THR A 191 -15.76 -7.65 -8.86
CA THR A 191 -16.52 -6.48 -8.35
C THR A 191 -15.70 -5.19 -8.31
N ALA A 192 -14.43 -5.23 -8.72
CA ALA A 192 -13.59 -4.05 -8.74
C ALA A 192 -14.08 -3.03 -9.79
N THR A 193 -14.14 -1.75 -9.40
CA THR A 193 -14.40 -0.62 -10.32
C THR A 193 -13.15 -0.23 -11.10
N SER A 194 -11.98 -0.60 -10.60
CA SER A 194 -10.72 -0.45 -11.34
C SER A 194 -9.76 -1.58 -10.98
N LYS A 195 -9.05 -2.07 -11.99
CA LYS A 195 -7.85 -2.90 -11.85
C LYS A 195 -6.73 -2.17 -12.57
N THR A 196 -5.78 -1.67 -11.81
CA THR A 196 -4.61 -0.98 -12.35
C THR A 196 -3.38 -1.86 -12.25
N LYS A 197 -2.63 -1.96 -13.36
CA LYS A 197 -1.33 -2.61 -13.43
C LYS A 197 -0.25 -1.56 -13.47
N TYR A 198 0.67 -1.62 -12.52
CA TYR A 198 1.87 -0.80 -12.49
C TYR A 198 3.11 -1.63 -12.77
N ARG A 199 4.06 -1.04 -13.50
CA ARG A 199 5.46 -1.46 -13.53
C ARG A 199 6.23 -0.59 -12.55
N ILE A 200 7.03 -1.22 -11.71
CA ILE A 200 7.83 -0.57 -10.68
C ILE A 200 9.31 -0.77 -11.02
N SER A 201 10.08 0.31 -10.97
CA SER A 201 11.54 0.27 -10.90
C SER A 201 11.96 0.99 -9.62
N MET A 202 12.85 0.40 -8.85
CA MET A 202 13.41 1.01 -7.64
C MET A 202 14.91 1.08 -7.78
N THR A 203 15.45 2.29 -7.60
CA THR A 203 16.89 2.54 -7.58
C THR A 203 17.29 3.01 -6.20
N ARG A 204 18.31 2.41 -5.60
CA ARG A 204 18.76 2.78 -4.26
C ARG A 204 19.25 4.23 -4.23
N ILE A 205 18.81 4.98 -3.23
CA ILE A 205 19.29 6.35 -2.96
C ILE A 205 19.92 6.39 -1.57
N GLY A 206 21.25 6.53 -1.53
CA GLY A 206 22.03 6.55 -0.29
C GLY A 206 22.51 5.17 0.20
N PRO A 207 23.46 5.17 1.16
CA PRO A 207 24.06 3.96 1.71
C PRO A 207 23.06 3.16 2.58
N ARG A 208 23.25 1.84 2.67
CA ARG A 208 22.46 0.98 3.57
C ARG A 208 22.58 1.48 5.02
N GLY A 209 21.45 1.61 5.71
CA GLY A 209 21.40 2.04 7.11
C GLY A 209 21.42 3.55 7.36
N SER A 210 21.42 4.39 6.31
CA SER A 210 21.21 5.83 6.47
C SER A 210 19.71 6.13 6.60
N PHE A 211 19.26 6.47 7.80
CA PHE A 211 17.86 6.82 8.09
C PHE A 211 17.72 8.29 8.43
#